data_AF-A0A0R0FCJ9-F1
#
_entry.id   AF-A0A0R0FCJ9-F1
#
_cell.length_a   1.000
_cell.length_b   1.000
_cell.length_c   1.000
_cell.angle_alpha   90.00
_cell.angle_beta   90.00
_cell.angle_gamma   90.00
#
_symmetry.space_group_name_H-M   'P 1'
#
loop_
_entity.id
_entity.type
_entity.pdbx_description
1 polymer ?
#
loop_
_entity_poly.entity_id
_entity_poly.type
_entity_poly.pdbx_seq_one_letter_code
_entity_poly.pdbx_strand_id
1 'polypeptide(L)'
;MARMKQVGVYRMSNKQIGCSLADAAATPTYMEYLAAASRSTSLHVIYINTKLETKAYAHELVPTITCTSSNVVQTILQAFAQVPDFSIFYGPDSYMGANIKDLFQQMTKMTDEEIAAIHPKHSQDSIRSLLPRLHYFQDGTCIVHHLFGHEVVEKIKEMYCDAFLTAHLEVPGEMFSLAMEAKRRGMGVVGSTQNILDFIKDRIQEALDRNIDDHLQFILGTESGMVTSIVATVRSLLEPAKSSSQRAKVTVEIVFPVSSDSISTTTSSLSSGLNSVKVGDIILPVVPGIASGEGCSIHGGCASCPYMKMNSLSSLLKVSHHLPDEENILSAYKAERFKLQTPNGKSVADVGCEPILHMRNFQRSSLIRFFVPNTVEVQCDKLEK
;
A
#
# COMPACT_ATOMS: atom_id res chain seq x y z
N MET A 1 13.04 8.55 -32.31
CA MET A 1 12.02 8.64 -31.25
C MET A 1 11.43 10.04 -31.21
N ALA A 2 10.14 10.18 -31.50
CA ALA A 2 9.46 11.46 -31.34
C ALA A 2 9.52 11.84 -29.85
N ARG A 3 10.30 12.87 -29.51
CA ARG A 3 10.21 13.53 -28.20
C ARG A 3 8.74 13.90 -28.02
N MET A 4 8.03 13.27 -27.08
CA MET A 4 6.72 13.76 -26.62
C MET A 4 6.95 15.13 -25.98
N LYS A 5 7.01 16.18 -26.82
CA LYS A 5 7.11 17.56 -26.40
C LYS A 5 5.77 17.90 -25.73
N GLN A 6 5.82 17.97 -24.40
CA GLN A 6 4.73 18.37 -23.48
C GLN A 6 3.57 17.37 -23.35
N VAL A 7 3.75 16.37 -22.50
CA VAL A 7 2.62 15.60 -21.95
C VAL A 7 1.95 16.46 -20.86
N GLY A 8 0.68 16.81 -21.05
CA GLY A 8 -0.11 17.50 -20.03
C GLY A 8 -0.53 16.53 -18.92
N VAL A 9 -0.30 16.92 -17.67
CA VAL A 9 -0.74 16.15 -16.48
C VAL A 9 -1.87 16.92 -15.81
N TYR A 10 -3.05 16.30 -15.76
CA TYR A 10 -4.25 16.87 -15.18
C TYR A 10 -4.76 15.97 -14.05
N ARG A 11 -5.14 16.60 -12.96
CA ARG A 11 -5.83 15.99 -11.81
C ARG A 11 -7.32 15.89 -12.16
N MET A 12 -8.04 14.98 -11.50
CA MET A 12 -9.50 14.86 -11.68
C MET A 12 -10.28 15.72 -10.67
N SER A 13 -9.58 16.55 -9.90
CA SER A 13 -10.18 17.48 -8.95
C SER A 13 -9.47 18.82 -9.06
N ASN A 14 -10.24 19.91 -8.99
CA ASN A 14 -9.71 21.26 -8.84
C ASN A 14 -9.24 21.54 -7.40
N LYS A 15 -9.71 20.76 -6.41
CA LYS A 15 -9.22 20.82 -5.03
C LYS A 15 -7.88 20.11 -4.90
N GLN A 16 -7.11 20.44 -3.87
CA GLN A 16 -5.86 19.75 -3.58
C GLN A 16 -6.13 18.29 -3.16
N ILE A 17 -5.46 17.34 -3.81
CA ILE A 17 -5.49 15.92 -3.46
C ILE A 17 -4.25 15.65 -2.60
N GLY A 18 -4.44 15.23 -1.36
CA GLY A 18 -3.39 15.03 -0.36
C GLY A 18 -3.18 13.57 0.04
N CYS A 19 -2.31 13.36 1.03
CA CYS A 19 -2.07 12.08 1.69
C CYS A 19 -1.52 12.35 3.09
N SER A 20 -2.14 11.80 4.14
CA SER A 20 -1.72 12.08 5.53
C SER A 20 -0.27 11.66 5.81
N LEU A 21 0.20 10.57 5.19
CA LEU A 21 1.60 10.13 5.29
C LEU A 21 2.55 11.13 4.63
N ALA A 22 2.16 11.69 3.48
CA ALA A 22 2.97 12.68 2.79
C ALA A 22 3.04 14.00 3.58
N ASP A 23 1.99 14.35 4.32
CA ASP A 23 1.99 15.49 5.22
C ASP A 23 2.81 15.22 6.49
N ALA A 24 2.74 14.03 7.07
CA ALA A 24 3.60 13.62 8.18
C ALA A 24 5.09 13.73 7.82
N ALA A 25 5.49 13.26 6.64
CA ALA A 25 6.87 13.36 6.16
C ALA A 25 7.33 14.79 5.80
N ALA A 26 6.40 15.74 5.70
CA ALA A 26 6.70 17.14 5.42
C ALA A 26 6.86 17.98 6.70
N THR A 27 6.69 17.37 7.88
CA THR A 27 6.85 18.04 9.16
C THR A 27 8.33 18.28 9.52
N PRO A 28 8.64 19.30 10.34
CA PRO A 28 10.00 19.52 10.83
C PRO A 28 10.56 18.33 11.62
N THR A 29 9.73 17.62 12.38
CA THR A 29 10.13 16.45 13.17
C THR A 29 10.65 15.31 12.30
N TYR A 30 10.13 15.15 11.08
CA TYR A 30 10.67 14.20 10.11
C TYR A 30 12.11 14.54 9.70
N MET A 31 12.41 15.82 9.49
CA MET A 31 13.77 16.26 9.15
C MET A 31 14.73 16.14 10.34
N GLU A 32 14.26 16.38 11.56
CA GLU A 32 15.05 16.13 12.79
C GLU A 32 15.39 14.64 12.95
N TYR A 33 14.42 13.76 12.67
CA TYR A 33 14.63 12.31 12.62
C TYR A 33 15.72 11.93 11.60
N LEU A 34 15.70 12.50 10.40
CA LEU A 34 16.74 12.26 9.39
C LEU A 34 18.09 12.92 9.72
N ALA A 35 18.10 14.02 10.46
CA ALA A 35 19.33 14.65 10.94
C ALA A 35 20.08 13.77 11.95
N ALA A 36 19.40 12.86 12.66
CA ALA A 36 20.07 11.82 13.44
C ALA A 36 20.74 10.78 12.54
N ALA A 37 20.07 10.38 11.45
CA ALA A 37 20.59 9.42 10.49
C ALA A 37 21.87 9.91 9.78
N SER A 38 21.95 11.20 9.43
CA SER A 38 23.11 11.79 8.75
C SER A 38 24.40 11.78 9.57
N ARG A 39 24.32 11.53 10.89
CA ARG A 39 25.48 11.45 11.78
C ARG A 39 26.17 10.09 11.75
N SER A 40 25.62 9.12 11.02
CA SER A 40 26.16 7.77 10.90
C SER A 40 26.02 7.25 9.49
N THR A 41 26.65 6.11 9.20
CA THR A 41 26.52 5.43 7.91
C THR A 41 25.11 4.84 7.80
N SER A 42 24.19 5.63 7.26
CA SER A 42 22.77 5.32 7.22
C SER A 42 22.20 5.29 5.81
N LEU A 43 21.15 4.50 5.63
CA LEU A 43 20.28 4.53 4.48
C LEU A 43 18.87 4.93 4.92
N HIS A 44 18.32 5.95 4.28
CA HIS A 44 16.93 6.31 4.43
C HIS A 44 16.08 5.54 3.40
N VAL A 45 15.11 4.77 3.89
CA VAL A 45 14.14 4.03 3.08
C VAL A 45 12.79 4.74 3.22
N ILE A 46 12.41 5.48 2.18
CA ILE A 46 11.21 6.32 2.21
C ILE A 46 10.05 5.68 1.45
N TYR A 47 8.88 5.63 2.05
CA TYR A 47 7.69 5.13 1.39
C TYR A 47 7.26 6.04 0.22
N ILE A 48 6.76 5.43 -0.86
CA ILE A 48 6.36 6.13 -2.10
C ILE A 48 5.34 7.26 -1.83
N ASN A 49 4.45 7.06 -0.86
CA ASN A 49 3.39 7.98 -0.43
C ASN A 49 3.94 9.18 0.36
N THR A 50 4.86 9.92 -0.25
CA THR A 50 5.51 11.12 0.29
C THR A 50 5.74 12.15 -0.81
N LYS A 51 5.86 13.43 -0.44
CA LYS A 51 6.08 14.54 -1.39
C LYS A 51 7.43 14.39 -2.11
N LEU A 52 7.51 14.91 -3.34
CA LEU A 52 8.76 14.89 -4.11
C LEU A 52 9.82 15.78 -3.44
N GLU A 53 9.39 16.91 -2.89
CA GLU A 53 10.16 17.84 -2.06
C GLU A 53 10.82 17.10 -0.90
N THR A 54 10.04 16.33 -0.13
CA THR A 54 10.56 15.54 0.99
C THR A 54 11.62 14.55 0.52
N LYS A 55 11.38 13.83 -0.58
CA LYS A 55 12.37 12.90 -1.15
C LYS A 55 13.66 13.64 -1.53
N ALA A 56 13.55 14.81 -2.15
CA ALA A 56 14.70 15.62 -2.55
C ALA A 56 15.51 16.10 -1.34
N TYR A 57 14.86 16.70 -0.35
CA TYR A 57 15.52 17.22 0.85
C TYR A 57 16.16 16.10 1.68
N ALA A 58 15.47 14.97 1.81
CA ALA A 58 16.00 13.80 2.49
C ALA A 58 17.22 13.22 1.77
N HIS A 59 17.18 13.13 0.42
CA HIS A 59 18.27 12.58 -0.37
C HIS A 59 19.55 13.42 -0.32
N GLU A 60 19.43 14.75 -0.14
CA GLU A 60 20.60 15.61 0.09
C GLU A 60 21.24 15.42 1.48
N LEU A 61 20.46 14.93 2.45
CA LEU A 61 20.92 14.75 3.83
C LEU A 61 21.47 13.35 4.10
N VAL A 62 20.79 12.33 3.56
CA VAL A 62 21.11 10.91 3.73
C VAL A 62 20.82 10.18 2.41
N PRO A 63 21.68 9.26 1.96
CA PRO A 63 21.36 8.40 0.82
C PRO A 63 19.95 7.82 0.99
N THR A 64 19.09 8.09 0.01
CA THR A 64 17.66 7.79 0.11
C THR A 64 17.21 6.90 -1.03
N ILE A 65 16.50 5.81 -0.71
CA ILE A 65 15.81 4.95 -1.68
C ILE A 65 14.32 4.95 -1.39
N THR A 66 13.50 5.04 -2.44
CA THR A 66 12.04 4.90 -2.30
C THR A 66 11.63 3.43 -2.20
N CYS A 67 10.58 3.11 -1.47
CA CYS A 67 9.97 1.78 -1.42
C CYS A 67 8.44 1.84 -1.54
N THR A 68 7.83 0.69 -1.79
CA THR A 68 6.40 0.42 -1.70
C THR A 68 6.15 -0.62 -0.60
N SER A 69 4.89 -0.84 -0.20
CA SER A 69 4.57 -1.91 0.76
C SER A 69 4.97 -3.29 0.23
N SER A 70 4.96 -3.49 -1.09
CA SER A 70 5.36 -4.76 -1.71
C SER A 70 6.87 -5.03 -1.74
N ASN A 71 7.73 -4.01 -1.66
CA ASN A 71 9.18 -4.19 -1.81
C ASN A 71 9.99 -3.72 -0.60
N VAL A 72 9.37 -3.14 0.43
CA VAL A 72 10.09 -2.56 1.57
C VAL A 72 10.97 -3.57 2.30
N VAL A 73 10.45 -4.77 2.56
CA VAL A 73 11.20 -5.86 3.21
C VAL A 73 12.44 -6.23 2.40
N GLN A 74 12.27 -6.47 1.10
CA GLN A 74 13.36 -6.81 0.20
C GLN A 74 14.37 -5.67 0.04
N THR A 75 13.91 -4.41 0.05
CA THR A 75 14.77 -3.22 -0.02
C THR A 75 15.68 -3.14 1.20
N ILE A 76 15.14 -3.36 2.40
CA ILE A 76 15.89 -3.30 3.65
C ILE A 76 16.90 -4.44 3.74
N LEU A 77 16.46 -5.68 3.45
CA LEU A 77 17.33 -6.85 3.45
C LEU A 77 18.48 -6.69 2.44
N GLN A 78 18.16 -6.38 1.18
CA GLN A 78 19.18 -6.20 0.14
C GLN A 78 20.17 -5.07 0.50
N ALA A 79 19.70 -3.96 1.06
CA ALA A 79 20.58 -2.87 1.48
C ALA A 79 21.58 -3.33 2.55
N PHE A 80 21.09 -4.02 3.58
CA PHE A 80 21.91 -4.52 4.66
C PHE A 80 22.88 -5.64 4.22
N ALA A 81 22.47 -6.46 3.23
CA ALA A 81 23.33 -7.46 2.62
C ALA A 81 24.45 -6.85 1.76
N GLN A 82 24.22 -5.69 1.13
CA GLN A 82 25.23 -5.00 0.32
C GLN A 82 26.23 -4.21 1.16
N VAL A 83 25.76 -3.57 2.22
CA VAL A 83 26.63 -2.87 3.17
C VAL A 83 26.26 -3.31 4.57
N PRO A 84 26.93 -4.37 5.07
CA PRO A 84 26.84 -4.75 6.47
C PRO A 84 27.17 -3.52 7.33
N ASP A 85 26.45 -3.34 8.43
CA ASP A 85 26.54 -2.19 9.35
C ASP A 85 25.81 -0.90 8.97
N PHE A 86 25.05 -0.86 7.87
CA PHE A 86 24.12 0.25 7.65
C PHE A 86 23.06 0.36 8.75
N SER A 87 22.87 1.59 9.23
CA SER A 87 21.66 1.95 9.99
C SER A 87 20.54 2.27 9.00
N ILE A 88 19.41 1.61 9.15
CA ILE A 88 18.25 1.79 8.28
C ILE A 88 17.28 2.73 8.97
N PHE A 89 16.91 3.80 8.28
CA PHE A 89 15.91 4.76 8.74
C PHE A 89 14.71 4.68 7.81
N TYR A 90 13.62 4.10 8.29
CA TYR A 90 12.40 3.94 7.52
C TYR A 90 11.35 5.00 7.89
N GLY A 91 10.52 5.41 6.92
CA GLY A 91 9.42 6.34 7.16
C GLY A 91 8.54 6.60 5.94
N PRO A 92 7.43 7.34 6.10
CA PRO A 92 6.95 7.95 7.33
C PRO A 92 5.96 7.08 8.11
N ASP A 93 5.53 5.93 7.59
CA ASP A 93 4.47 5.14 8.20
C ASP A 93 4.95 4.37 9.45
N SER A 94 4.53 4.80 10.62
CA SER A 94 4.95 4.25 11.92
C SER A 94 4.43 2.83 12.16
N TYR A 95 3.24 2.50 11.67
CA TYR A 95 2.72 1.13 11.78
C TYR A 95 3.48 0.19 10.87
N MET A 96 3.71 0.57 9.61
CA MET A 96 4.54 -0.24 8.71
C MET A 96 5.96 -0.39 9.27
N GLY A 97 6.53 0.65 9.87
CA GLY A 97 7.85 0.58 10.51
C GLY A 97 7.90 -0.41 11.67
N ALA A 98 6.92 -0.34 12.57
CA ALA A 98 6.79 -1.28 13.68
C ALA A 98 6.56 -2.72 13.19
N ASN A 99 5.71 -2.91 12.18
CA ASN A 99 5.39 -4.21 11.61
C ASN A 99 6.59 -4.85 10.88
N ILE A 100 7.43 -4.06 10.19
CA ILE A 100 8.69 -4.54 9.61
C ILE A 100 9.62 -5.02 10.73
N LYS A 101 9.71 -4.26 11.83
CA LYS A 101 10.54 -4.65 12.98
C LYS A 101 10.05 -5.95 13.61
N ASP A 102 8.74 -6.10 13.84
CA ASP A 102 8.17 -7.34 14.37
C ASP A 102 8.36 -8.51 13.40
N LEU A 103 8.17 -8.30 12.09
CA LEU A 103 8.46 -9.31 11.06
C LEU A 103 9.91 -9.80 11.15
N PHE A 104 10.88 -8.90 11.27
CA PHE A 104 12.29 -9.27 11.42
C PHE A 104 12.57 -9.94 12.77
N GLN A 105 11.90 -9.54 13.85
CA GLN A 105 11.99 -10.25 15.12
C GLN A 105 11.48 -11.69 15.00
N GLN A 106 10.39 -11.92 14.25
CA GLN A 106 9.90 -13.27 13.97
C GLN A 106 10.88 -14.06 13.10
N MET A 107 11.52 -13.43 12.11
CA MET A 107 12.57 -14.07 11.32
C MET A 107 13.74 -14.57 12.17
N THR A 108 14.05 -13.95 13.32
CA THR A 108 15.08 -14.48 14.23
C THR A 108 14.74 -15.82 14.89
N LYS A 109 13.49 -16.29 14.75
CA LYS A 109 13.00 -17.59 15.25
C LYS A 109 12.87 -18.63 14.13
N MET A 110 13.07 -18.23 12.88
CA MET A 110 13.06 -19.11 11.71
C MET A 110 14.41 -19.81 11.56
N THR A 111 14.43 -20.89 10.78
CA THR A 111 15.65 -21.56 10.32
C THR A 111 16.37 -20.74 9.27
N ASP A 112 17.68 -20.95 9.11
CA ASP A 112 18.47 -20.23 8.11
C ASP A 112 18.00 -20.56 6.68
N GLU A 113 17.51 -21.77 6.43
CA GLU A 113 16.93 -22.18 5.15
C GLU A 113 15.67 -21.38 4.82
N GLU A 114 14.78 -21.19 5.79
CA GLU A 114 13.56 -20.39 5.60
C GLU A 114 13.89 -18.90 5.41
N ILE A 115 14.91 -18.37 6.09
CA ILE A 115 15.37 -16.99 5.90
C ILE A 115 16.01 -16.83 4.52
N ALA A 116 16.82 -17.79 4.08
CA ALA A 116 17.45 -17.79 2.76
C ALA A 116 16.41 -17.84 1.63
N ALA A 117 15.27 -18.51 1.84
CA ALA A 117 14.15 -18.50 0.91
C ALA A 117 13.50 -17.11 0.76
N ILE A 118 13.56 -16.26 1.81
CA ILE A 118 13.12 -14.86 1.75
C ILE A 118 14.20 -14.00 1.08
N HIS A 119 15.46 -14.15 1.48
CA HIS A 119 16.59 -13.45 0.88
C HIS A 119 17.89 -14.24 1.05
N PRO A 120 18.57 -14.64 -0.05
CA PRO A 120 19.63 -15.66 -0.02
C PRO A 120 20.91 -15.25 0.72
N LYS A 121 21.10 -13.95 0.99
CA LYS A 121 22.26 -13.43 1.73
C LYS A 121 22.00 -13.19 3.22
N HIS A 122 20.87 -13.64 3.75
CA HIS A 122 20.54 -13.48 5.16
C HIS A 122 20.47 -14.82 5.88
N SER A 123 20.90 -14.78 7.14
CA SER A 123 20.78 -15.80 8.17
C SER A 123 20.17 -15.19 9.43
N GLN A 124 19.82 -16.04 10.39
CA GLN A 124 19.30 -15.65 11.70
C GLN A 124 20.19 -14.62 12.40
N ASP A 125 21.52 -14.81 12.35
CA ASP A 125 22.49 -13.88 12.95
C ASP A 125 22.54 -12.53 12.23
N SER A 126 22.44 -12.54 10.90
CA SER A 126 22.39 -11.30 10.13
C SER A 126 21.14 -10.47 10.47
N ILE A 127 19.99 -11.13 10.69
CA ILE A 127 18.74 -10.46 11.08
C ILE A 127 18.84 -9.93 12.51
N ARG A 128 19.45 -10.69 13.44
CA ARG A 128 19.72 -10.21 14.80
C ARG A 128 20.60 -8.96 14.80
N SER A 129 21.59 -8.88 13.90
CA SER A 129 22.46 -7.71 13.72
C SER A 129 21.74 -6.51 13.09
N LEU A 130 20.77 -6.76 12.19
CA LEU A 130 19.95 -5.72 11.56
C LEU A 130 18.97 -5.05 12.54
N LEU A 131 18.32 -5.82 13.41
CA LEU A 131 17.28 -5.33 14.32
C LEU A 131 17.64 -4.07 15.16
N PRO A 132 18.80 -4.00 15.84
CA PRO A 132 19.17 -2.80 16.60
C PRO A 132 19.48 -1.59 15.71
N ARG A 133 19.74 -1.81 14.42
CA ARG A 133 20.07 -0.79 13.41
C ARG A 133 18.86 -0.35 12.58
N LEU A 134 17.69 -0.97 12.80
CA LEU A 134 16.44 -0.58 12.15
C LEU A 134 15.70 0.46 12.99
N HIS A 135 15.75 1.70 12.51
CA HIS A 135 15.01 2.84 13.03
C HIS A 135 13.81 3.13 12.12
N TYR A 136 12.71 3.56 12.71
CA TYR A 136 11.55 4.03 11.95
C TYR A 136 10.94 5.27 12.61
N PHE A 137 10.33 6.12 11.78
CA PHE A 137 9.65 7.32 12.22
C PHE A 137 8.38 6.99 13.03
N GLN A 138 8.15 7.66 14.15
CA GLN A 138 7.07 7.33 15.10
C GLN A 138 5.81 8.20 14.95
N ASP A 139 5.87 9.29 14.19
CA ASP A 139 4.79 10.29 14.13
C ASP A 139 4.11 10.36 12.75
N GLY A 140 3.90 9.22 12.09
CA GLY A 140 3.22 9.18 10.79
C GLY A 140 2.28 8.00 10.64
N THR A 141 0.99 8.26 10.42
CA THR A 141 -0.01 7.19 10.25
C THR A 141 -0.91 7.45 9.06
N CYS A 142 -1.26 6.38 8.34
CA CYS A 142 -2.32 6.43 7.35
C CYS A 142 -3.68 6.54 8.04
N ILE A 143 -4.46 7.57 7.73
CA ILE A 143 -5.79 7.79 8.35
C ILE A 143 -6.78 6.65 8.09
N VAL A 144 -6.61 5.90 7.00
CA VAL A 144 -7.48 4.77 6.65
C VAL A 144 -7.10 3.54 7.46
N HIS A 145 -5.80 3.21 7.51
CA HIS A 145 -5.34 2.02 8.21
C HIS A 145 -5.39 2.16 9.74
N HIS A 146 -5.37 3.38 10.27
CA HIS A 146 -5.56 3.61 11.71
C HIS A 146 -6.90 3.07 12.26
N LEU A 147 -7.91 2.90 11.40
CA LEU A 147 -9.25 2.42 11.79
C LEU A 147 -9.31 0.92 12.17
N PHE A 148 -8.25 0.14 11.91
CA PHE A 148 -8.17 -1.30 12.18
C PHE A 148 -7.54 -1.62 13.54
N GLY A 149 -7.79 -0.78 14.55
CA GLY A 149 -7.19 -0.89 15.88
C GLY A 149 -7.74 -2.03 16.74
N HIS A 150 -7.39 -1.99 18.04
CA HIS A 150 -7.67 -3.05 19.01
C HIS A 150 -9.11 -3.57 19.03
N GLU A 151 -10.12 -2.69 19.03
CA GLU A 151 -11.54 -3.10 19.10
C GLU A 151 -11.97 -3.97 17.91
N VAL A 152 -11.41 -3.70 16.73
CA VAL A 152 -11.69 -4.47 15.52
C VAL A 152 -11.11 -5.88 15.67
N VAL A 153 -9.89 -5.98 16.20
CA VAL A 153 -9.19 -7.25 16.40
C VAL A 153 -9.90 -8.16 17.40
N GLU A 154 -10.39 -7.61 18.51
CA GLU A 154 -11.13 -8.41 19.49
C GLU A 154 -12.44 -8.97 18.91
N LYS A 155 -13.21 -8.18 18.17
CA LYS A 155 -14.41 -8.66 17.48
C LYS A 155 -14.10 -9.76 16.45
N ILE A 156 -12.98 -9.66 15.73
CA ILE A 156 -12.56 -10.70 14.78
C ILE A 156 -12.23 -12.01 15.51
N LYS A 157 -11.53 -11.95 16.66
CA LYS A 157 -11.24 -13.15 17.45
C LYS A 157 -12.50 -13.83 17.97
N GLU A 158 -13.51 -13.05 18.36
CA GLU A 158 -14.77 -13.58 18.88
C GLU A 158 -15.67 -14.17 17.79
N MET A 159 -15.75 -13.51 16.63
CA MET A 159 -16.76 -13.82 15.60
C MET A 159 -16.23 -14.59 14.39
N TYR A 160 -14.92 -14.55 14.12
CA TYR A 160 -14.30 -15.05 12.89
C TYR A 160 -13.02 -15.86 13.16
N CYS A 161 -13.02 -16.69 14.20
CA CYS A 161 -11.85 -17.48 14.61
C CYS A 161 -11.36 -18.50 13.56
N ASP A 162 -12.27 -18.99 12.71
CA ASP A 162 -11.98 -19.98 11.66
C ASP A 162 -11.84 -19.35 10.26
N ALA A 163 -11.88 -18.02 10.16
CA ALA A 163 -11.77 -17.32 8.88
C ALA A 163 -10.31 -17.17 8.43
N PHE A 164 -10.12 -17.04 7.11
CA PHE A 164 -8.85 -16.63 6.55
C PHE A 164 -8.58 -15.15 6.86
N LEU A 165 -7.44 -14.87 7.48
CA LEU A 165 -7.09 -13.51 7.93
C LEU A 165 -6.00 -12.91 7.05
N THR A 166 -6.29 -11.74 6.49
CA THR A 166 -5.33 -11.01 5.66
C THR A 166 -5.11 -9.61 6.21
N ALA A 167 -3.90 -9.09 6.10
CA ALA A 167 -3.59 -7.73 6.54
C ALA A 167 -2.59 -7.03 5.62
N HIS A 168 -2.81 -5.73 5.43
CA HIS A 168 -1.82 -4.85 4.81
C HIS A 168 -0.70 -4.51 5.81
N LEU A 169 0.52 -4.24 5.33
CA LEU A 169 1.65 -3.88 6.23
C LEU A 169 1.44 -2.58 7.02
N GLU A 170 0.50 -1.72 6.60
CA GLU A 170 0.20 -0.43 7.26
C GLU A 170 -0.81 -0.55 8.42
N VAL A 171 -1.37 -1.74 8.69
CA VAL A 171 -2.37 -1.89 9.78
C VAL A 171 -1.73 -1.76 11.17
N PRO A 172 -2.52 -1.42 12.21
CA PRO A 172 -2.06 -1.43 13.59
C PRO A 172 -1.50 -2.79 14.02
N GLY A 173 -0.57 -2.77 14.99
CA GLY A 173 0.21 -3.94 15.39
C GLY A 173 -0.64 -5.11 15.87
N GLU A 174 -1.81 -4.85 16.45
CA GLU A 174 -2.75 -5.88 16.89
C GLU A 174 -3.31 -6.68 15.71
N MET A 175 -3.71 -5.99 14.63
CA MET A 175 -4.24 -6.63 13.42
C MET A 175 -3.13 -7.35 12.65
N PHE A 176 -1.94 -6.75 12.60
CA PHE A 176 -0.75 -7.39 12.04
C PHE A 176 -0.42 -8.70 12.79
N SER A 177 -0.40 -8.67 14.12
CA SER A 177 -0.12 -9.83 14.96
C SER A 177 -1.13 -10.96 14.75
N LEU A 178 -2.42 -10.60 14.69
CA LEU A 178 -3.50 -11.54 14.43
C LEU A 178 -3.33 -12.22 13.05
N ALA A 179 -3.06 -11.45 12.00
CA ALA A 179 -2.86 -11.99 10.65
C ALA A 179 -1.57 -12.82 10.53
N MET A 180 -0.50 -12.43 11.24
CA MET A 180 0.73 -13.23 11.32
C MET A 180 0.51 -14.57 12.03
N GLU A 181 -0.32 -14.60 13.08
CA GLU A 181 -0.72 -15.84 13.73
C GLU A 181 -1.50 -16.76 12.78
N ALA A 182 -2.46 -16.21 12.05
CA ALA A 182 -3.19 -16.96 11.04
C ALA A 182 -2.28 -17.47 9.92
N LYS A 183 -1.32 -16.65 9.46
CA LYS A 183 -0.31 -17.05 8.47
C LYS A 183 0.49 -18.27 8.92
N ARG A 184 0.91 -18.34 10.19
CA ARG A 184 1.62 -19.51 10.75
C ARG A 184 0.77 -20.79 10.73
N ARG A 185 -0.56 -20.67 10.76
CA ARG A 185 -1.51 -21.78 10.65
C ARG A 185 -1.87 -22.12 9.20
N GLY A 186 -1.29 -21.42 8.21
CA GLY A 186 -1.68 -21.54 6.79
C GLY A 186 -3.03 -20.89 6.47
N MET A 187 -3.59 -20.11 7.39
CA MET A 187 -4.89 -19.46 7.30
C MET A 187 -4.80 -17.94 7.13
N GLY A 188 -3.65 -17.41 6.69
CA GLY A 188 -3.53 -15.97 6.49
C GLY A 188 -2.33 -15.50 5.69
N VAL A 189 -2.35 -14.22 5.35
CA VAL A 189 -1.27 -13.53 4.63
C VAL A 189 -1.10 -12.11 5.14
N VAL A 190 0.14 -11.64 5.16
CA VAL A 190 0.47 -10.24 5.43
C VAL A 190 1.37 -9.72 4.31
N GLY A 191 1.01 -8.57 3.74
CA GLY A 191 1.77 -7.99 2.63
C GLY A 191 1.06 -6.82 1.95
N SER A 192 1.32 -6.66 0.65
CA SER A 192 0.65 -5.67 -0.19
C SER A 192 -0.77 -6.11 -0.59
N THR A 193 -1.53 -5.19 -1.16
CA THR A 193 -2.83 -5.45 -1.79
C THR A 193 -2.78 -6.59 -2.81
N GLN A 194 -1.69 -6.69 -3.59
CA GLN A 194 -1.48 -7.79 -4.54
C GLN A 194 -1.29 -9.14 -3.82
N ASN A 195 -0.52 -9.18 -2.74
CA ASN A 195 -0.31 -10.42 -1.98
C ASN A 195 -1.61 -10.96 -1.37
N ILE A 196 -2.48 -10.05 -0.91
CA ILE A 196 -3.81 -10.40 -0.40
C ILE A 196 -4.67 -11.00 -1.53
N LEU A 197 -4.67 -10.38 -2.72
CA LEU A 197 -5.42 -10.89 -3.88
C LEU A 197 -4.96 -12.28 -4.31
N ASP A 198 -3.65 -12.51 -4.38
CA ASP A 198 -3.12 -13.81 -4.82
C ASP A 198 -3.42 -14.91 -3.80
N PHE A 199 -3.32 -14.62 -2.50
CA PHE A 199 -3.72 -15.57 -1.46
C PHE A 199 -5.20 -15.98 -1.55
N ILE A 200 -6.11 -15.02 -1.83
CA ILE A 200 -7.54 -15.32 -2.02
C ILE A 200 -7.73 -16.24 -3.23
N LYS A 201 -7.02 -15.99 -4.35
CA LYS A 201 -7.10 -16.86 -5.53
C LYS A 201 -6.64 -18.28 -5.21
N ASP A 202 -5.50 -18.43 -4.55
CA ASP A 202 -4.92 -19.73 -4.23
C ASP A 202 -5.86 -20.57 -3.36
N ARG A 203 -6.45 -19.96 -2.32
CA ARG A 203 -7.41 -20.64 -1.43
C ARG A 203 -8.71 -21.02 -2.15
N ILE A 204 -9.22 -20.17 -3.04
CA ILE A 204 -10.42 -20.49 -3.84
C ILE A 204 -10.11 -21.62 -4.82
N GLN A 205 -8.95 -21.58 -5.48
CA GLN A 205 -8.54 -22.62 -6.42
C GLN A 205 -8.41 -23.96 -5.71
N GLU A 206 -7.76 -24.00 -4.54
CA GLU A 206 -7.67 -25.21 -3.73
C GLU A 206 -9.04 -25.78 -3.33
N ALA A 207 -10.01 -24.93 -2.96
CA ALA A 207 -11.35 -25.39 -2.64
C ALA A 207 -12.07 -25.95 -3.88
N LEU A 208 -11.92 -25.30 -5.03
CA LEU A 208 -12.47 -25.76 -6.32
C LEU A 208 -11.84 -27.08 -6.79
N ASP A 209 -10.58 -27.33 -6.45
CA ASP A 209 -9.85 -28.55 -6.80
C ASP A 209 -10.23 -29.72 -5.88
N ARG A 210 -10.51 -29.45 -4.59
CA ARG A 210 -11.04 -30.46 -3.65
C ARG A 210 -12.43 -30.96 -4.05
N ASN A 211 -13.21 -30.15 -4.76
CA ASN A 211 -14.55 -30.45 -5.24
C ASN A 211 -15.50 -30.94 -4.12
N ILE A 212 -15.48 -30.24 -2.99
CA ILE A 212 -16.40 -30.44 -1.85
C ILE A 212 -17.13 -29.12 -1.60
N ASP A 213 -18.37 -29.19 -1.12
CA ASP A 213 -19.14 -28.00 -0.76
C ASP A 213 -18.40 -27.26 0.36
N ASP A 214 -18.07 -25.99 0.13
CA ASP A 214 -17.21 -25.23 1.03
C ASP A 214 -17.67 -23.77 1.15
N HIS A 215 -17.39 -23.18 2.31
CA HIS A 215 -17.69 -21.81 2.64
C HIS A 215 -16.42 -21.13 3.14
N LEU A 216 -15.78 -20.36 2.26
CA LEU A 216 -14.54 -19.66 2.57
C LEU A 216 -14.86 -18.25 3.06
N GLN A 217 -14.42 -17.93 4.28
CA GLN A 217 -14.56 -16.60 4.87
C GLN A 217 -13.20 -15.90 4.87
N PHE A 218 -13.14 -14.68 4.34
CA PHE A 218 -11.93 -13.86 4.31
C PHE A 218 -12.13 -12.55 5.04
N ILE A 219 -11.29 -12.28 6.04
CA ILE A 219 -11.24 -11.01 6.78
C ILE A 219 -10.09 -10.17 6.22
N LEU A 220 -10.39 -8.95 5.80
CA LEU A 220 -9.43 -8.08 5.09
C LEU A 220 -9.05 -6.84 5.90
N GLY A 221 -7.89 -6.85 6.54
CA GLY A 221 -7.28 -5.68 7.17
C GLY A 221 -6.62 -4.75 6.15
N THR A 222 -7.41 -4.10 5.31
CA THR A 222 -6.95 -3.20 4.23
C THR A 222 -8.08 -2.26 3.81
N GLU A 223 -7.76 -1.22 3.03
CA GLU A 223 -8.79 -0.31 2.50
C GLU A 223 -9.89 -1.02 1.68
N SER A 224 -11.12 -0.51 1.78
CA SER A 224 -12.28 -1.05 1.05
C SER A 224 -12.26 -0.80 -0.46
N GLY A 225 -11.30 -0.01 -0.97
CA GLY A 225 -11.10 0.19 -2.41
C GLY A 225 -10.79 -1.10 -3.17
N MET A 226 -10.30 -2.13 -2.48
CA MET A 226 -10.03 -3.45 -3.07
C MET A 226 -11.27 -4.29 -3.39
N VAL A 227 -12.45 -3.95 -2.84
CA VAL A 227 -13.68 -4.75 -2.98
C VAL A 227 -13.94 -5.13 -4.44
N THR A 228 -13.90 -4.17 -5.35
CA THR A 228 -14.21 -4.40 -6.77
C THR A 228 -13.24 -5.38 -7.42
N SER A 229 -11.93 -5.20 -7.18
CA SER A 229 -10.88 -6.07 -7.74
C SER A 229 -11.01 -7.50 -7.20
N ILE A 230 -11.30 -7.65 -5.91
CA ILE A 230 -11.51 -8.96 -5.29
C ILE A 230 -12.78 -9.61 -5.87
N VAL A 231 -13.91 -8.90 -5.88
CA VAL A 231 -15.18 -9.44 -6.41
C VAL A 231 -15.04 -9.84 -7.88
N ALA A 232 -14.37 -9.04 -8.70
CA ALA A 232 -14.11 -9.39 -10.10
C ALA A 232 -13.26 -10.67 -10.23
N THR A 233 -12.21 -10.80 -9.42
CA THR A 233 -11.35 -11.98 -9.38
C THR A 233 -12.11 -13.23 -8.93
N VAL A 234 -12.85 -13.13 -7.83
CA VAL A 234 -13.66 -14.22 -7.27
C VAL A 234 -14.73 -14.67 -8.28
N ARG A 235 -15.41 -13.73 -8.94
CA ARG A 235 -16.39 -14.07 -10.00
C ARG A 235 -15.74 -14.80 -11.17
N SER A 236 -14.60 -14.31 -11.65
CA SER A 236 -13.87 -14.95 -12.74
C SER A 236 -13.45 -16.39 -12.43
N LEU A 237 -13.22 -16.73 -11.16
CA LEU A 237 -12.89 -18.10 -10.73
C LEU A 237 -14.12 -18.98 -10.53
N LEU A 238 -15.22 -18.42 -10.00
CA LEU A 238 -16.43 -19.18 -9.70
C LEU A 238 -17.38 -19.35 -10.90
N GLU A 239 -17.41 -18.42 -11.85
CA GLU A 239 -18.29 -18.49 -13.03
C GLU A 239 -18.06 -19.73 -13.91
N PRO A 240 -16.82 -20.12 -14.25
CA PRO A 240 -16.55 -21.35 -14.99
C PRO A 240 -16.98 -22.62 -14.24
N ALA A 241 -17.04 -22.59 -12.91
CA ALA A 241 -17.44 -23.72 -12.08
C ALA A 241 -18.96 -23.93 -12.01
N LYS A 242 -19.76 -22.90 -12.34
CA LYS A 242 -21.24 -22.95 -12.30
C LYS A 242 -21.88 -23.64 -13.50
N SER A 243 -21.17 -23.77 -14.62
CA SER A 243 -21.70 -24.33 -15.88
C SER A 243 -21.75 -25.86 -15.90
N SER A 244 -21.12 -26.53 -14.93
CA SER A 244 -21.13 -27.98 -14.78
C SER A 244 -22.05 -28.42 -13.64
N SER A 245 -23.15 -29.10 -13.95
CA SER A 245 -24.21 -29.54 -13.03
C SER A 245 -23.77 -30.54 -11.93
N GLN A 246 -22.49 -30.90 -11.87
CA GLN A 246 -21.91 -31.93 -10.99
C GLN A 246 -20.77 -31.42 -10.12
N ARG A 247 -20.50 -30.11 -10.11
CA ARG A 247 -19.38 -29.53 -9.35
C ARG A 247 -19.88 -29.01 -8.01
N ALA A 248 -19.04 -29.15 -6.98
CA ALA A 248 -19.36 -28.73 -5.63
C ALA A 248 -19.60 -27.23 -5.51
N LYS A 249 -20.44 -26.86 -4.54
CA LYS A 249 -20.84 -25.48 -4.27
C LYS A 249 -19.83 -24.81 -3.35
N VAL A 250 -18.91 -24.06 -3.93
CA VAL A 250 -18.01 -23.17 -3.19
C VAL A 250 -18.66 -21.79 -3.06
N THR A 251 -18.76 -21.30 -1.82
CA THR A 251 -19.22 -19.95 -1.50
C THR A 251 -18.09 -19.16 -0.84
N VAL A 252 -18.03 -17.87 -1.14
CA VAL A 252 -16.98 -16.98 -0.64
C VAL A 252 -17.62 -15.78 0.04
N GLU A 253 -17.29 -15.58 1.31
CA GLU A 253 -17.64 -14.40 2.09
C GLU A 253 -16.39 -13.53 2.29
N ILE A 254 -16.53 -12.23 2.06
CA ILE A 254 -15.46 -11.25 2.24
C ILE A 254 -15.94 -10.21 3.22
N VAL A 255 -15.21 -10.07 4.32
CA VAL A 255 -15.53 -9.19 5.42
C VAL A 255 -14.46 -8.11 5.51
N PHE A 256 -14.91 -6.85 5.44
CA PHE A 256 -14.08 -5.67 5.69
C PHE A 256 -14.40 -5.14 7.08
N PRO A 257 -13.60 -5.48 8.10
CA PRO A 257 -13.89 -5.06 9.45
C PRO A 257 -13.61 -3.54 9.58
N VAL A 258 -14.56 -2.81 10.16
CA VAL A 258 -14.44 -1.36 10.38
C VAL A 258 -14.82 -1.06 11.83
N SER A 259 -14.16 -0.07 12.44
CA SER A 259 -14.53 0.40 13.78
C SER A 259 -15.97 0.96 13.77
N SER A 260 -16.70 0.74 14.86
CA SER A 260 -18.03 1.33 15.08
C SER A 260 -18.01 2.86 15.06
N ASP A 261 -16.89 3.49 15.40
CA ASP A 261 -16.73 4.94 15.39
C ASP A 261 -16.65 5.52 13.97
N SER A 262 -16.48 4.66 12.96
CA SER A 262 -16.55 5.02 11.53
C SER A 262 -17.98 4.97 10.98
N ILE A 263 -18.98 4.77 11.85
CA ILE A 263 -20.41 4.70 11.51
C ILE A 263 -21.08 6.00 11.94
N SER A 264 -21.46 6.83 10.99
CA SER A 264 -22.32 7.99 11.25
C SER A 264 -23.75 7.51 11.58
N THR A 265 -24.25 7.79 12.79
CA THR A 265 -25.64 7.50 13.18
C THR A 265 -26.60 8.60 12.74
N THR A 266 -27.66 8.28 12.00
CA THR A 266 -28.74 9.23 11.69
C THR A 266 -29.87 9.15 12.71
N THR A 267 -30.28 10.30 13.23
CA THR A 267 -31.51 10.45 14.01
C THR A 267 -32.73 10.16 13.14
N SER A 268 -33.57 9.26 13.63
CA SER A 268 -34.77 8.72 13.00
C SER A 268 -35.83 9.77 12.64
N SER A 269 -36.16 9.95 11.36
CA SER A 269 -37.55 10.24 10.88
C SER A 269 -37.73 10.03 9.36
N LEU A 270 -38.69 9.15 9.02
CA LEU A 270 -39.67 9.22 7.91
C LEU A 270 -39.25 9.01 6.43
N SER A 271 -39.52 7.77 5.97
CA SER A 271 -40.32 7.36 4.79
C SER A 271 -39.85 7.54 3.33
N SER A 272 -39.86 6.38 2.64
CA SER A 272 -40.29 6.11 1.25
C SER A 272 -39.27 6.18 0.10
N GLY A 273 -39.10 5.03 -0.58
CA GLY A 273 -38.76 4.95 -2.01
C GLY A 273 -37.63 3.99 -2.38
N LEU A 274 -37.95 2.72 -2.65
CA LEU A 274 -37.06 1.76 -3.32
C LEU A 274 -36.75 2.23 -4.74
N ASN A 275 -35.48 2.44 -5.10
CA ASN A 275 -35.05 2.59 -6.50
C ASN A 275 -33.74 1.82 -6.74
N SER A 276 -33.82 0.76 -7.56
CA SER A 276 -32.66 0.03 -8.09
C SER A 276 -31.95 0.88 -9.15
N VAL A 277 -30.64 1.07 -9.04
CA VAL A 277 -29.83 1.77 -10.05
C VAL A 277 -29.23 0.75 -11.03
N LYS A 278 -29.54 0.89 -12.33
CA LYS A 278 -28.91 0.13 -13.43
C LYS A 278 -27.56 0.75 -13.80
N VAL A 279 -26.51 -0.06 -13.90
CA VAL A 279 -25.24 0.30 -14.55
C VAL A 279 -24.97 -0.76 -15.64
N GLY A 280 -25.29 -0.43 -16.90
CA GLY A 280 -25.18 -1.36 -18.03
C GLY A 280 -26.10 -2.59 -17.90
N ASP A 281 -25.66 -3.73 -18.45
CA ASP A 281 -26.37 -5.03 -18.40
C ASP A 281 -26.16 -5.80 -17.08
N ILE A 282 -25.51 -5.19 -16.09
CA ILE A 282 -25.20 -5.85 -14.82
C ILE A 282 -26.23 -5.45 -13.77
N ILE A 283 -27.18 -6.35 -13.49
CA ILE A 283 -28.04 -6.29 -12.32
C ILE A 283 -27.27 -6.94 -11.16
N LEU A 284 -26.73 -6.14 -10.25
CA LEU A 284 -26.20 -6.65 -8.98
C LEU A 284 -27.38 -6.96 -8.06
N PRO A 285 -27.63 -8.22 -7.66
CA PRO A 285 -28.59 -8.50 -6.61
C PRO A 285 -28.01 -8.00 -5.29
N VAL A 286 -28.65 -6.95 -4.76
CA VAL A 286 -28.70 -6.49 -3.37
C VAL A 286 -27.57 -7.02 -2.47
N VAL A 287 -26.59 -6.16 -2.18
CA VAL A 287 -25.69 -6.31 -1.03
C VAL A 287 -26.38 -5.68 0.18
N PRO A 288 -26.50 -6.35 1.35
CA PRO A 288 -27.07 -5.74 2.54
C PRO A 288 -26.24 -4.51 2.95
N GLY A 289 -26.85 -3.33 2.86
CA GLY A 289 -26.31 -2.04 3.27
C GLY A 289 -27.48 -1.11 3.54
N ILE A 290 -27.45 -0.44 4.70
CA ILE A 290 -28.59 0.29 5.27
C ILE A 290 -28.95 1.49 4.37
N ALA A 291 -30.26 1.74 4.20
CA ALA A 291 -30.76 2.85 3.40
C ALA A 291 -30.61 4.21 4.12
N SER A 292 -30.13 5.19 3.35
CA SER A 292 -30.21 6.65 3.53
C SER A 292 -29.11 7.38 4.29
N GLY A 293 -28.30 8.11 3.50
CA GLY A 293 -27.57 9.32 3.90
C GLY A 293 -26.15 9.10 4.40
N GLU A 294 -25.20 8.88 3.48
CA GLU A 294 -23.75 8.72 3.76
C GLU A 294 -23.37 7.55 4.69
N GLY A 295 -23.94 6.37 4.45
CA GLY A 295 -23.42 5.09 4.94
C GLY A 295 -22.64 4.33 3.86
N CYS A 296 -21.68 3.48 4.29
CA CYS A 296 -20.93 2.47 3.52
C CYS A 296 -21.64 2.06 2.19
N SER A 297 -21.31 2.74 1.09
CA SER A 297 -21.90 2.50 -0.24
C SER A 297 -21.11 1.41 -0.98
N ILE A 298 -21.71 0.83 -2.04
CA ILE A 298 -20.99 0.09 -3.09
C ILE A 298 -19.83 0.88 -3.72
N HIS A 299 -19.74 2.18 -3.43
CA HIS A 299 -18.64 3.10 -3.80
C HIS A 299 -17.61 3.35 -2.67
N GLY A 300 -17.58 2.51 -1.64
CA GLY A 300 -16.52 2.48 -0.64
C GLY A 300 -17.05 2.54 0.78
N GLY A 301 -16.70 1.51 1.55
CA GLY A 301 -17.06 1.34 2.95
C GLY A 301 -16.36 2.32 3.89
N CYS A 302 -16.57 2.09 5.17
CA CYS A 302 -16.26 3.00 6.27
C CYS A 302 -14.74 3.11 6.54
N ALA A 303 -13.93 2.28 5.86
CA ALA A 303 -12.48 2.45 5.67
C ALA A 303 -12.17 2.84 4.20
N SER A 304 -12.37 4.10 3.84
CA SER A 304 -12.05 4.65 2.52
C SER A 304 -11.23 5.93 2.61
N CYS A 305 -10.19 6.07 1.77
CA CYS A 305 -9.42 7.31 1.70
C CYS A 305 -10.25 8.47 1.07
N PRO A 306 -10.42 9.61 1.76
CA PRO A 306 -11.19 10.74 1.22
C PRO A 306 -10.53 11.36 -0.02
N TYR A 307 -9.20 11.33 -0.11
CA TYR A 307 -8.46 11.87 -1.25
C TYR A 307 -8.62 11.01 -2.51
N MET A 308 -8.66 9.68 -2.39
CA MET A 308 -8.87 8.79 -3.53
C MET A 308 -10.28 8.92 -4.10
N LYS A 309 -11.27 9.22 -3.25
CA LYS A 309 -12.67 9.51 -3.64
C LYS A 309 -12.86 10.83 -4.37
N MET A 310 -11.83 11.68 -4.47
CA MET A 310 -11.91 12.91 -5.26
C MET A 310 -11.91 12.65 -6.78
N ASN A 311 -11.55 11.45 -7.20
CA ASN A 311 -11.62 11.04 -8.60
C ASN A 311 -13.05 10.59 -8.94
N SER A 312 -13.66 11.20 -9.95
CA SER A 312 -15.01 10.86 -10.39
C SER A 312 -15.10 10.74 -11.92
N LEU A 313 -16.06 9.95 -12.41
CA LEU A 313 -16.31 9.81 -13.85
C LEU A 313 -16.70 11.15 -14.49
N SER A 314 -17.50 11.97 -13.80
CA SER A 314 -17.88 13.30 -14.29
C SER A 314 -16.67 14.22 -14.44
N SER A 315 -15.74 14.20 -13.48
CA SER A 315 -14.47 14.91 -13.59
C SER A 315 -13.60 14.38 -14.73
N LEU A 316 -13.54 13.06 -14.94
CA LEU A 316 -12.81 12.46 -16.06
C LEU A 316 -13.33 13.00 -17.38
N LEU A 317 -14.65 12.88 -17.58
CA LEU A 317 -15.31 13.36 -18.79
C LEU A 317 -15.10 14.86 -18.95
N LYS A 318 -15.23 15.65 -17.89
CA LYS A 318 -14.97 17.08 -17.93
C LYS A 318 -13.56 17.39 -18.43
N VAL A 319 -12.52 16.77 -17.86
CA VAL A 319 -11.14 16.97 -18.31
C VAL A 319 -11.00 16.55 -19.76
N SER A 320 -11.48 15.37 -20.14
CA SER A 320 -11.36 14.83 -21.51
C SER A 320 -12.06 15.69 -22.57
N HIS A 321 -13.24 16.24 -22.28
CA HIS A 321 -14.00 17.07 -23.25
C HIS A 321 -13.35 18.44 -23.48
N HIS A 322 -12.56 18.93 -22.54
CA HIS A 322 -11.89 20.24 -22.63
C HIS A 322 -10.41 20.09 -23.03
N LEU A 323 -9.99 18.91 -23.49
CA LEU A 323 -8.68 18.70 -24.08
C LEU A 323 -8.77 18.74 -25.61
N PRO A 324 -7.83 19.44 -26.30
CA PRO A 324 -6.73 20.23 -25.75
C PRO A 324 -7.20 21.52 -25.04
N ASP A 325 -6.51 21.91 -23.97
CA ASP A 325 -6.88 23.05 -23.11
C ASP A 325 -6.50 24.41 -23.73
N GLU A 326 -7.10 24.73 -24.89
CA GLU A 326 -6.82 25.95 -25.65
C GLU A 326 -7.33 27.21 -24.92
N GLU A 327 -8.48 27.11 -24.26
CA GLU A 327 -9.13 28.21 -23.52
C GLU A 327 -8.70 28.32 -22.05
N ASN A 328 -7.71 27.53 -21.61
CA ASN A 328 -7.18 27.50 -20.24
C ASN A 328 -8.25 27.21 -19.14
N ILE A 329 -9.32 26.51 -19.51
CA ILE A 329 -10.42 26.09 -18.63
C ILE A 329 -9.92 25.08 -17.59
N LEU A 330 -8.92 24.27 -17.95
CA LEU A 330 -8.35 23.23 -17.08
C LEU A 330 -7.21 23.74 -16.18
N SER A 331 -6.99 25.06 -16.09
CA SER A 331 -5.94 25.66 -15.26
C SER A 331 -5.90 25.14 -13.81
N ALA A 332 -7.06 25.05 -13.15
CA ALA A 332 -7.18 24.51 -11.80
C ALA A 332 -6.96 22.99 -11.70
N TYR A 333 -7.10 22.26 -12.82
CA TYR A 333 -6.89 20.81 -12.90
C TYR A 333 -5.45 20.46 -13.24
N LYS A 334 -4.65 21.38 -13.80
CA LYS A 334 -3.23 21.14 -14.09
C LYS A 334 -2.48 20.76 -12.81
N ALA A 335 -1.65 19.73 -12.91
CA ALA A 335 -0.72 19.41 -11.84
C ALA A 335 0.30 20.56 -11.68
N GLU A 336 0.61 20.89 -10.43
CA GLU A 336 1.61 21.91 -10.15
C GLU A 336 2.98 21.46 -10.68
N ARG A 337 3.72 22.39 -11.28
CA ARG A 337 5.09 22.13 -11.74
C ARG A 337 6.04 22.51 -10.61
N PHE A 338 6.96 21.61 -10.28
CA PHE A 338 8.02 21.88 -9.32
C PHE A 338 8.91 23.03 -9.83
N LYS A 339 8.85 24.17 -9.16
CA LYS A 339 9.75 25.32 -9.38
C LYS A 339 10.70 25.55 -8.21
N LEU A 340 10.61 24.72 -7.18
CA LEU A 340 11.39 24.81 -5.97
C LEU A 340 12.80 24.26 -6.18
N GLN A 341 13.75 24.84 -5.45
CA GLN A 341 15.11 24.34 -5.34
C GLN A 341 15.31 23.70 -3.97
N THR A 342 16.21 22.73 -3.93
CA THR A 342 16.69 22.10 -2.71
C THR A 342 17.60 23.06 -1.92
N PRO A 343 17.89 22.78 -0.63
CA PRO A 343 18.85 23.55 0.15
C PRO A 343 20.22 23.72 -0.52
N ASN A 344 20.67 22.74 -1.31
CA ASN A 344 21.92 22.85 -2.08
C ASN A 344 21.76 23.52 -3.46
N GLY A 345 20.61 24.14 -3.75
CA GLY A 345 20.36 24.91 -4.98
C GLY A 345 20.04 24.08 -6.23
N LYS A 346 19.79 22.77 -6.09
CA LYS A 346 19.40 21.90 -7.21
C LYS A 346 17.88 21.92 -7.41
N SER A 347 17.41 21.54 -8.58
CA SER A 347 15.96 21.36 -8.81
C SER A 347 15.40 20.23 -7.95
N VAL A 348 14.29 20.47 -7.24
CA VAL A 348 13.57 19.41 -6.51
C VAL A 348 13.16 18.26 -7.43
N ALA A 349 12.77 18.57 -8.67
CA ALA A 349 12.37 17.54 -9.63
C ALA A 349 13.53 16.61 -9.99
N ASP A 350 14.74 17.15 -10.13
CA ASP A 350 15.92 16.37 -10.51
C ASP A 350 16.34 15.47 -9.35
N VAL A 351 16.53 16.05 -8.15
CA VAL A 351 17.02 15.32 -6.97
C VAL A 351 15.95 14.37 -6.40
N GLY A 352 14.69 14.80 -6.30
CA GLY A 352 13.61 14.00 -5.73
C GLY A 352 13.25 12.78 -6.56
N CYS A 353 13.56 12.78 -7.86
CA CYS A 353 13.36 11.61 -8.72
C CYS A 353 14.43 10.53 -8.53
N GLU A 354 15.64 10.87 -8.04
CA GLU A 354 16.73 9.91 -7.87
C GLU A 354 16.35 8.73 -6.94
N PRO A 355 15.78 8.93 -5.73
CA PRO A 355 15.28 7.83 -4.90
C PRO A 355 14.28 6.90 -5.57
N ILE A 356 13.43 7.42 -6.45
CA ILE A 356 12.41 6.66 -7.18
C ILE A 356 13.08 5.83 -8.28
N LEU A 357 14.08 6.41 -8.96
CA LEU A 357 14.87 5.69 -9.95
C LEU A 357 15.74 4.60 -9.31
N HIS A 358 16.26 4.81 -8.10
CA HIS A 358 16.94 3.78 -7.32
C HIS A 358 16.01 2.60 -7.05
N MET A 359 14.78 2.85 -6.60
CA MET A 359 13.75 1.82 -6.42
C MET A 359 13.49 1.04 -7.72
N ARG A 360 13.30 1.75 -8.84
CA ARG A 360 13.02 1.14 -10.14
C ARG A 360 14.19 0.29 -10.65
N ASN A 361 15.42 0.73 -10.42
CA ASN A 361 16.61 -0.02 -10.76
C ASN A 361 16.78 -1.26 -9.88
N PHE A 362 16.50 -1.14 -8.57
CA PHE A 362 16.47 -2.28 -7.66
C PHE A 362 15.46 -3.33 -8.12
N GLN A 363 14.23 -2.94 -8.48
CA GLN A 363 13.21 -3.86 -9.00
C GLN A 363 13.61 -4.58 -10.30
N ARG A 364 14.53 -4.01 -11.09
CA ARG A 364 15.00 -4.62 -12.36
C ARG A 364 16.25 -5.48 -12.20
N SER A 365 17.15 -5.11 -11.29
CA SER A 365 18.48 -5.70 -11.18
C SER A 365 18.71 -6.47 -9.89
N SER A 366 17.77 -6.40 -8.94
CA SER A 366 17.91 -6.88 -7.56
C SER A 366 19.14 -6.32 -6.83
N LEU A 367 19.71 -5.22 -7.33
CA LEU A 367 20.84 -4.52 -6.73
C LEU A 367 20.47 -3.06 -6.47
N ILE A 368 20.77 -2.60 -5.27
CA ILE A 368 20.66 -1.19 -4.91
C ILE A 368 21.98 -0.52 -5.30
N ARG A 369 21.93 0.33 -6.33
CA ARG A 369 23.07 1.15 -6.75
C ARG A 369 23.07 2.43 -5.91
N PHE A 370 23.87 2.44 -4.85
CA PHE A 370 24.22 3.67 -4.14
C PHE A 370 25.25 4.44 -4.97
N PHE A 371 25.18 5.77 -4.99
CA PHE A 371 26.38 6.58 -5.21
C PHE A 371 27.25 6.40 -3.97
N VAL A 372 28.17 5.43 -4.01
CA VAL A 372 29.26 5.38 -3.04
C VAL A 372 30.36 6.26 -3.63
N PRO A 373 30.62 7.48 -3.09
CA PRO A 373 31.80 8.20 -3.49
C PRO A 373 33.00 7.36 -3.04
N ASN A 374 33.74 6.78 -4.00
CA ASN A 374 34.99 6.01 -3.86
C ASN A 374 34.95 4.47 -3.88
N THR A 375 33.92 3.81 -4.41
CA THR A 375 34.10 2.42 -4.90
C THR A 375 33.67 2.30 -6.34
N VAL A 376 34.68 2.18 -7.20
CA VAL A 376 34.71 1.70 -8.60
C VAL A 376 33.47 2.06 -9.41
N GLU A 377 33.65 3.03 -10.31
CA GLU A 377 32.77 3.29 -11.44
C GLU A 377 32.39 1.95 -12.11
N VAL A 378 31.19 1.44 -11.83
CA VAL A 378 30.53 0.56 -12.78
C VAL A 378 30.02 1.51 -13.86
N GLN A 379 30.84 1.63 -14.91
CA GLN A 379 30.56 2.27 -16.18
C GLN A 379 29.05 2.28 -16.44
N CYS A 380 28.46 3.47 -16.35
CA CYS A 380 27.17 3.76 -16.94
C CYS A 380 27.35 3.64 -18.46
N ASP A 381 27.31 2.41 -18.96
CA ASP A 381 27.04 2.21 -20.37
C ASP A 381 25.69 2.85 -20.65
N LYS A 382 25.77 3.81 -21.56
CA LYS A 382 24.71 4.65 -22.10
C LYS A 382 23.40 3.85 -22.19
N LEU A 383 22.51 4.08 -21.23
CA LEU A 383 21.09 3.82 -21.45
C LEU A 383 20.65 4.83 -22.51
N GLU A 384 20.59 4.35 -23.74
CA GLU A 384 20.05 5.07 -24.89
C GLU A 384 18.65 5.62 -24.55
N LYS A 385 18.47 6.87 -24.98
CA LYS A 385 17.34 7.77 -24.72
C LYS A 385 16.04 7.29 -25.33
#